data_AF-A0AA51Q851-F1
#
_entry.id   AF-A0AA51Q851-F1
#
_cell.length_a   1.000
_cell.length_b   1.000
_cell.length_c   1.000
_cell.angle_alpha   90.00
_cell.angle_beta   90.00
_cell.angle_gamma   90.00
#
_symmetry.space_group_name_H-M   'P 1'
#
loop_
_entity.id
_entity.type
_entity.pdbx_description
1 polymer ?
#
loop_
_entity_poly.entity_id
_entity_poly.type
_entity_poly.pdbx_seq_one_letter_code
_entity_poly.pdbx_strand_id
1 'polypeptide(L)'
;MSILKKVIVFFAILLMFATGNLVYAKPLEPNEIKPYAEDWYVTPEDIILDIIFPAIDKRVIKEYGGKEASGFGWQQQRIVNIVYNNNHSYDISLKIQVPGQNNGPIGYREDLVKVRVSPSCDSPKIGCSHGFSVEVLDYEHK
;
A
#
# COMPACT_ATOMS: atom_id res chain seq x y z
N MET A 1 4.14 -59.12 -2.36
CA MET A 1 4.33 -57.67 -2.13
C MET A 1 3.57 -57.27 -0.86
N SER A 2 4.27 -56.81 0.19
CA SER A 2 3.69 -56.47 1.50
C SER A 2 2.54 -55.45 1.38
N ILE A 3 1.52 -55.56 2.25
CA ILE A 3 0.34 -54.68 2.29
C ILE A 3 0.75 -53.20 2.28
N LEU A 4 1.83 -52.86 3.00
CA LEU A 4 2.38 -51.51 3.05
C LEU A 4 2.83 -50.99 1.68
N LYS A 5 3.42 -51.86 0.84
CA LYS A 5 3.83 -51.49 -0.53
C LYS A 5 2.62 -51.26 -1.44
N LYS A 6 1.52 -51.98 -1.25
CA LYS A 6 0.28 -51.78 -2.02
C LYS A 6 -0.40 -50.45 -1.64
N VAL A 7 -0.41 -50.10 -0.35
CA VAL A 7 -0.97 -48.81 0.13
C VAL A 7 -0.18 -47.63 -0.42
N ILE A 8 1.16 -47.70 -0.41
CA ILE A 8 2.02 -46.64 -0.95
C ILE A 8 1.77 -46.44 -2.45
N VAL A 9 1.65 -47.52 -3.21
CA VAL A 9 1.37 -47.46 -4.66
C VAL A 9 -0.02 -46.85 -4.91
N PHE A 10 -1.03 -47.23 -4.13
CA PHE A 10 -2.37 -46.65 -4.26
C PHE A 10 -2.39 -45.16 -3.94
N PHE A 11 -1.65 -44.73 -2.91
CA PHE A 11 -1.57 -43.33 -2.51
C PHE A 11 -0.85 -42.47 -3.55
N ALA A 12 0.21 -43.01 -4.18
CA ALA A 12 0.91 -42.34 -5.27
C ALA A 12 0.03 -42.14 -6.51
N ILE A 13 -0.78 -43.15 -6.86
CA ILE A 13 -1.73 -43.06 -7.98
C ILE A 13 -2.82 -42.01 -7.67
N LEU A 14 -3.35 -42.00 -6.45
CA LEU A 14 -4.36 -41.03 -6.02
C LEU A 14 -3.84 -39.58 -6.11
N LEU A 15 -2.58 -39.34 -5.69
CA LEU A 15 -1.94 -38.03 -5.77
C LEU A 15 -1.75 -37.55 -7.21
N MET A 16 -1.44 -38.44 -8.16
CA MET A 16 -1.32 -38.05 -9.57
C MET A 16 -2.68 -37.60 -10.15
N PHE A 17 -3.78 -38.27 -9.79
CA PHE A 17 -5.11 -37.88 -10.26
C PHE A 17 -5.67 -36.62 -9.57
N ALA A 18 -5.21 -36.27 -8.37
CA ALA A 18 -5.65 -35.06 -7.66
C ALA A 18 -5.09 -33.75 -8.27
N THR A 19 -4.01 -33.81 -9.04
CA THR A 19 -3.40 -32.62 -9.67
C THR A 19 -4.12 -32.14 -10.94
N GLY A 20 -5.11 -32.89 -11.44
CA GLY A 20 -5.88 -32.52 -12.64
C GLY A 20 -6.78 -31.29 -12.52
N ASN A 21 -6.97 -30.78 -11.30
CA ASN A 21 -7.76 -29.56 -11.01
C ASN A 21 -6.88 -28.32 -10.73
N LEU A 22 -5.62 -28.32 -11.14
CA LEU A 22 -4.81 -27.10 -11.12
C LEU A 22 -5.35 -26.17 -12.21
N VAL A 23 -6.12 -25.15 -11.79
CA VAL A 23 -6.58 -24.06 -12.64
C VAL A 23 -5.34 -23.42 -13.28
N TYR A 24 -5.14 -23.69 -14.56
CA TYR A 24 -4.12 -23.02 -15.35
C TYR A 24 -4.59 -21.57 -15.50
N ALA A 25 -4.07 -20.67 -14.68
CA ALA A 25 -4.27 -19.24 -14.89
C ALA A 25 -3.71 -18.93 -16.27
N LYS A 26 -4.58 -18.60 -17.23
CA LYS A 26 -4.12 -18.09 -18.53
C LYS A 26 -3.23 -16.88 -18.23
N PRO A 27 -2.05 -16.78 -18.86
CA PRO A 27 -1.32 -15.52 -18.84
C PRO A 27 -2.29 -14.42 -19.22
N LEU A 28 -2.45 -13.40 -18.37
CA LEU A 28 -3.18 -12.21 -18.77
C LEU A 28 -2.50 -11.70 -20.03
N GLU A 29 -3.23 -11.74 -21.16
CA GLU A 29 -2.79 -11.02 -22.35
C GLU A 29 -2.51 -9.59 -21.91
N PRO A 30 -1.42 -8.95 -22.39
CA PRO A 30 -1.15 -7.56 -22.07
C PRO A 30 -2.30 -6.71 -22.59
N ASN A 31 -3.34 -6.50 -21.78
CA ASN A 31 -4.33 -5.49 -22.05
C ASN A 31 -3.56 -4.18 -22.07
N GLU A 32 -3.61 -3.48 -23.19
CA GLU A 32 -3.17 -2.10 -23.27
C GLU A 32 -3.81 -1.36 -22.10
N ILE A 33 -2.98 -0.92 -21.14
CA ILE A 33 -3.44 -0.12 -20.01
C ILE A 33 -3.86 1.20 -20.64
N LYS A 34 -5.14 1.34 -20.95
CA LYS A 34 -5.71 2.64 -21.33
C LYS A 34 -5.37 3.58 -20.18
N PRO A 35 -4.67 4.70 -20.45
CA PRO A 35 -4.06 5.49 -19.39
C PRO A 35 -5.09 6.09 -18.42
N TYR A 36 -6.36 6.17 -18.84
CA TYR A 36 -7.48 6.60 -18.02
C TYR A 36 -8.72 5.83 -18.48
N ALA A 37 -9.42 5.17 -17.57
CA ALA A 37 -10.80 4.78 -17.86
C ALA A 37 -11.60 6.09 -17.93
N GLU A 38 -12.18 6.41 -19.08
CA GLU A 38 -12.90 7.68 -19.34
C GLU A 38 -14.02 7.96 -18.31
N ASP A 39 -14.43 6.95 -17.54
CA ASP A 39 -15.50 7.01 -16.53
C ASP A 39 -15.00 6.95 -15.06
N TRP A 40 -13.68 6.98 -14.79
CA TRP A 40 -13.19 7.00 -13.41
C TRP A 40 -13.25 8.42 -12.83
N TYR A 41 -14.24 8.65 -11.96
CA TYR A 41 -14.29 9.85 -11.13
C TYR A 41 -13.24 9.74 -10.02
N VAL A 42 -12.15 10.48 -10.15
CA VAL A 42 -11.06 10.56 -9.17
C VAL A 42 -11.07 11.94 -8.55
N THR A 43 -11.02 12.03 -7.22
CA THR A 43 -10.93 13.31 -6.51
C THR A 43 -9.47 13.77 -6.40
N PRO A 44 -9.20 15.07 -6.24
CA PRO A 44 -7.86 15.57 -5.96
C PRO A 44 -7.22 14.89 -4.73
N GLU A 45 -8.02 14.57 -3.71
CA GLU A 45 -7.59 13.83 -2.53
C GLU A 45 -7.08 12.44 -2.93
N ASP A 46 -7.80 11.69 -3.76
CA ASP A 46 -7.36 10.37 -4.23
C ASP A 46 -5.99 10.43 -4.93
N ILE A 47 -5.75 11.48 -5.74
CA ILE A 47 -4.46 11.70 -6.40
C ILE A 47 -3.36 12.00 -5.39
N ILE A 48 -3.62 12.88 -4.43
CA ILE A 48 -2.65 13.21 -3.37
C ILE A 48 -2.27 11.95 -2.60
N LEU A 49 -3.25 11.10 -2.31
CA LEU A 49 -3.04 9.88 -1.55
C LEU A 49 -2.22 8.87 -2.32
N ASP A 50 -2.52 8.63 -3.59
CA ASP A 50 -1.72 7.73 -4.42
C ASP A 50 -0.23 8.13 -4.44
N ILE A 51 0.04 9.44 -4.43
CA ILE A 51 1.40 9.99 -4.36
C ILE A 51 2.07 9.73 -2.99
N ILE A 52 1.38 9.98 -1.88
CA ILE A 52 2.01 9.97 -0.54
C ILE A 52 1.90 8.65 0.21
N PHE A 53 0.89 7.83 -0.11
CA PHE A 53 0.55 6.60 0.62
C PHE A 53 1.74 5.63 0.70
N PRO A 54 2.52 5.37 -0.38
CA PRO A 54 3.66 4.47 -0.30
C PRO A 54 4.76 4.92 0.67
N ALA A 55 4.95 6.25 0.82
CA ALA A 55 5.93 6.80 1.76
C ALA A 55 5.45 6.67 3.21
N ILE A 56 4.17 6.94 3.44
CA ILE A 56 3.53 6.77 4.76
C ILE A 56 3.53 5.30 5.16
N ASP A 57 3.14 4.40 4.26
CA ASP A 57 3.08 2.96 4.52
C ASP A 57 4.43 2.40 4.99
N LYS A 58 5.51 2.72 4.26
CA LYS A 58 6.87 2.36 4.66
C LYS A 58 7.22 2.90 6.04
N ARG A 59 6.78 4.11 6.39
CA ARG A 59 7.04 4.70 7.71
C ARG A 59 6.23 3.99 8.79
N VAL A 60 4.94 3.74 8.58
CA VAL A 60 4.07 3.01 9.51
C VAL A 60 4.62 1.61 9.78
N ILE A 61 5.06 0.90 8.74
CA ILE A 61 5.72 -0.41 8.88
C ILE A 61 7.02 -0.29 9.68
N LYS A 62 7.80 0.78 9.51
CA LYS A 62 9.01 0.98 10.32
C LYS A 62 8.68 1.23 11.80
N GLU A 63 7.64 2.01 12.08
CA GLU A 63 7.22 2.34 13.45
C GLU A 63 6.57 1.15 14.17
N TYR A 64 5.82 0.32 13.44
CA TYR A 64 4.98 -0.72 14.05
C TYR A 64 5.26 -2.14 13.58
N GLY A 65 5.94 -2.36 12.47
CA GLY A 65 6.10 -3.65 11.79
C GLY A 65 6.98 -4.69 12.52
N GLY A 66 7.39 -4.43 13.77
CA GLY A 66 7.99 -5.45 14.63
C GLY A 66 7.04 -6.59 15.05
N LYS A 67 5.74 -6.49 14.73
CA LYS A 67 4.76 -7.57 14.85
C LYS A 67 4.11 -7.74 13.48
N GLU A 68 4.10 -8.95 12.93
CA GLU A 68 3.60 -9.21 11.56
C GLU A 68 2.12 -8.82 11.33
N ALA A 69 1.39 -8.44 12.40
CA ALA A 69 0.03 -7.93 12.37
C ALA A 69 -0.12 -6.40 12.34
N SER A 70 0.93 -5.60 12.63
CA SER A 70 0.78 -4.15 12.90
C SER A 70 1.17 -3.23 11.76
N GLY A 71 1.73 -3.77 10.66
CA GLY A 71 1.81 -3.05 9.38
C GLY A 71 0.51 -3.13 8.58
N PHE A 72 -0.36 -4.08 8.89
CA PHE A 72 -1.62 -4.30 8.17
C PHE A 72 -2.78 -3.62 8.90
N GLY A 73 -3.48 -2.73 8.19
CA GLY A 73 -4.76 -2.17 8.64
C GLY A 73 -4.71 -0.76 9.23
N TRP A 74 -3.62 -0.01 9.02
CA TRP A 74 -3.71 1.44 9.20
C TRP A 74 -4.65 2.03 8.15
N GLN A 75 -5.35 3.10 8.52
CA GLN A 75 -6.33 3.77 7.67
C GLN A 75 -6.07 5.26 7.67
N GLN A 76 -6.17 5.89 6.51
CA GLN A 76 -6.27 7.34 6.48
C GLN A 76 -7.58 7.79 7.15
N GLN A 77 -7.52 8.93 7.82
CA GLN A 77 -8.71 9.66 8.25
C GLN A 77 -8.96 10.87 7.35
N ARG A 78 -8.05 11.85 7.36
CA ARG A 78 -8.21 13.09 6.58
C ARG A 78 -6.89 13.84 6.40
N ILE A 79 -6.84 14.65 5.35
CA ILE A 79 -5.85 15.72 5.20
C ILE A 79 -6.21 16.83 6.18
N VAL A 80 -5.23 17.22 7.00
CA VAL A 80 -5.35 18.30 8.00
C VAL A 80 -4.92 19.63 7.40
N ASN A 81 -3.85 19.62 6.60
CA ASN A 81 -3.29 20.84 6.03
C ASN A 81 -2.44 20.53 4.79
N ILE A 82 -2.39 21.49 3.87
CA ILE A 82 -1.50 21.50 2.70
C ILE A 82 -0.84 22.87 2.63
N VAL A 83 0.49 22.92 2.67
CA VAL A 83 1.27 24.15 2.63
C VAL A 83 2.21 24.13 1.44
N TYR A 84 2.13 25.17 0.61
CA TYR A 84 3.11 25.38 -0.45
C TYR A 84 4.31 26.16 0.06
N ASN A 85 5.50 25.61 -0.14
CA ASN A 85 6.75 26.18 0.33
C ASN A 85 7.45 27.01 -0.76
N ASN A 86 8.31 27.95 -0.33
CA ASN A 86 9.10 28.79 -1.24
C ASN A 86 10.08 28.02 -2.14
N ASN A 87 10.47 26.80 -1.74
CA ASN A 87 11.29 25.90 -2.54
C ASN A 87 10.46 25.06 -3.55
N HIS A 88 9.20 25.47 -3.79
CA HIS A 88 8.27 24.81 -4.69
C HIS A 88 7.98 23.36 -4.31
N SER A 89 7.76 23.09 -3.02
CA SER A 89 7.30 21.80 -2.51
C SER A 89 5.97 21.94 -1.77
N TYR A 90 5.24 20.84 -1.62
CA TYR A 90 4.05 20.78 -0.78
C TYR A 90 4.32 20.01 0.50
N ASP A 91 4.06 20.62 1.64
CA ASP A 91 3.97 19.93 2.94
C ASP A 91 2.51 19.54 3.19
N ILE A 92 2.25 18.25 3.30
CA ILE A 92 0.92 17.68 3.49
C ILE A 92 0.88 17.02 4.86
N SER A 93 -0.06 17.44 5.71
CA SER A 93 -0.29 16.85 7.03
C SER A 93 -1.53 15.98 6.99
N LEU A 94 -1.41 14.72 7.40
CA LEU A 94 -2.46 13.70 7.32
C LEU A 94 -2.67 13.05 8.69
N LYS A 95 -3.93 12.93 9.11
CA LYS A 95 -4.29 12.05 10.23
C LYS A 95 -4.46 10.63 9.72
N ILE A 96 -3.85 9.68 10.41
CA ILE A 96 -4.02 8.25 10.17
C ILE A 96 -4.50 7.57 11.45
N GLN A 97 -5.16 6.44 11.29
CA GLN A 97 -5.48 5.51 12.37
C GLN A 97 -4.59 4.29 12.22
N VAL A 98 -4.02 3.84 13.32
CA VAL A 98 -3.17 2.64 13.36
C VAL A 98 -3.71 1.68 14.42
N PRO A 99 -3.60 0.35 14.21
CA PRO A 99 -4.00 -0.63 15.20
C PRO A 99 -3.24 -0.44 16.52
N GLY A 100 -3.98 -0.32 17.62
CA GLY A 100 -3.42 -0.25 18.97
C GLY A 100 -2.85 -1.59 19.43
N GLN A 101 -1.80 -1.54 20.27
CA GLN A 101 -1.09 -2.75 20.73
C GLN A 101 -1.76 -3.50 21.91
N ASN A 102 -2.95 -3.10 22.37
CA ASN A 102 -3.53 -3.68 23.58
C ASN A 102 -4.41 -4.90 23.28
N ASN A 103 -4.29 -5.92 24.13
CA ASN A 103 -5.03 -7.20 24.12
C ASN A 103 -6.55 -7.06 24.42
N GLY A 104 -7.16 -5.95 24.04
CA GLY A 104 -8.61 -5.65 24.16
C GLY A 104 -9.29 -5.54 22.79
N PRO A 105 -10.60 -5.22 22.72
CA PRO A 105 -11.30 -5.08 21.44
C PRO A 105 -10.57 -4.04 20.59
N ILE A 106 -10.32 -4.39 19.31
CA ILE A 106 -9.48 -3.69 18.33
C ILE A 106 -9.59 -2.17 18.49
N GLY A 107 -8.68 -1.58 19.25
CA GLY A 107 -8.61 -0.15 19.46
C GLY A 107 -7.75 0.46 18.36
N TYR A 108 -8.25 1.47 17.68
CA TYR A 108 -7.43 2.31 16.81
C TYR A 108 -6.92 3.51 17.61
N ARG A 109 -5.69 3.95 17.30
CA ARG A 109 -5.18 5.25 17.79
C ARG A 109 -4.89 6.15 16.60
N GLU A 110 -4.95 7.45 16.82
CA GLU A 110 -4.65 8.44 15.80
C GLU A 110 -3.15 8.80 15.83
N ASP A 111 -2.52 8.81 14.67
CA ASP A 111 -1.21 9.43 14.48
C ASP A 111 -1.35 10.59 13.47
N LEU A 112 -0.43 11.55 13.56
CA LEU A 112 -0.32 12.66 12.61
C LEU A 112 0.99 12.50 11.82
N VAL A 113 0.89 12.44 10.50
CA VAL A 113 2.04 12.29 9.61
C VAL A 113 2.17 13.53 8.74
N LYS A 114 3.40 14.05 8.63
CA LYS A 114 3.71 15.17 7.74
C LYS A 114 4.63 14.68 6.63
N VAL A 115 4.22 14.89 5.38
CA VAL A 115 4.93 14.47 4.18
C VAL A 115 5.27 15.67 3.31
N ARG A 116 6.43 15.66 2.65
CA ARG A 116 6.82 16.65 1.65
C ARG A 116 6.88 16.02 0.27
N VAL A 117 6.20 16.65 -0.69
CA VAL A 117 6.26 16.30 -2.11
C VAL A 117 7.07 17.38 -2.84
N SER A 118 8.17 17.00 -3.48
CA SER A 118 9.07 17.95 -4.19
C SER A 118 9.62 17.38 -5.49
N PRO A 119 9.75 18.17 -6.58
CA PRO A 119 9.22 19.51 -6.75
C PRO A 119 7.73 19.48 -7.14
N SER A 120 7.02 20.58 -6.89
CA SER A 120 5.70 20.85 -7.47
C SER A 120 5.87 21.19 -8.94
N CYS A 121 5.38 20.31 -9.80
CA CYS A 121 5.51 20.43 -11.26
C CYS A 121 4.48 21.35 -11.93
N ASP A 122 3.64 22.02 -11.13
CA ASP A 122 2.68 23.03 -11.59
C ASP A 122 3.17 24.47 -11.32
N SER A 123 4.48 24.63 -11.12
CA SER A 123 5.08 25.96 -10.97
C SER A 123 5.50 26.51 -12.33
N PRO A 124 5.04 27.71 -12.75
CA PRO A 124 5.49 28.34 -14.01
C PRO A 124 6.98 28.68 -14.01
N LYS A 125 7.65 28.55 -12.86
CA LYS A 125 9.07 28.82 -12.65
C LYS A 125 9.95 27.57 -12.70
N ILE A 126 9.36 26.37 -12.77
CA ILE A 126 10.08 25.09 -12.74
C ILE A 126 9.65 24.23 -13.92
N GLY A 127 10.59 23.91 -14.81
CA GLY A 127 10.41 22.81 -15.75
C GLY A 127 10.67 21.48 -15.05
N CYS A 128 9.65 20.62 -14.94
CA CYS A 128 9.83 19.28 -14.38
C CYS A 128 10.26 18.28 -15.45
N SER A 129 11.53 17.88 -15.41
CA SER A 129 12.04 16.75 -16.21
C SER A 129 11.82 15.42 -15.48
N HIS A 130 10.57 15.12 -15.09
CA HIS A 130 10.11 13.81 -14.62
C HIS A 130 10.87 13.20 -13.43
N GLY A 131 10.41 13.55 -12.23
CA GLY A 131 10.72 12.85 -10.98
C GLY A 131 10.31 13.72 -9.79
N PHE A 132 9.32 13.28 -9.01
CA PHE A 132 9.03 13.88 -7.71
C PHE A 132 9.55 12.95 -6.61
N SER A 133 9.91 13.55 -5.48
CA SER A 133 10.33 12.92 -4.25
C SER A 133 9.23 13.09 -3.21
N VAL A 134 9.04 12.05 -2.41
CA VAL A 134 8.09 12.04 -1.30
C VAL A 134 8.85 11.67 -0.05
N GLU A 135 8.94 12.59 0.90
CA GLU A 135 9.69 12.43 2.15
C GLU A 135 8.76 12.59 3.35
N VAL A 136 8.83 11.67 4.31
CA VAL A 136 8.14 11.85 5.60
C VAL A 136 8.98 12.78 6.48
N LEU A 137 8.49 13.99 6.70
CA LEU A 137 9.15 15.01 7.51
C LEU A 137 8.97 14.80 9.01
N ASP A 138 7.77 14.36 9.41
CA ASP A 138 7.40 14.22 10.82
C ASP A 138 6.36 13.11 11.02
N TYR A 139 6.38 12.53 12.22
CA TYR A 139 5.49 11.46 12.64
C TYR A 139 5.18 11.60 14.14
N GLU A 140 3.97 12.02 14.47
CA GLU A 140 3.54 12.24 15.85
C GLU A 140 2.50 11.21 16.29
N HIS A 141 2.71 10.60 17.45
CA HIS A 141 1.70 9.79 18.14
C HIS A 141 0.76 10.69 18.94
N LYS A 142 -0.57 10.61 18.70
CA LYS A 142 -1.57 11.40 19.44
C LYS A 142 -2.30 10.60 20.51
#